data_AF-A0A970NS31-F1
#
_entry.id   AF-A0A970NS31-F1
#
_cell.length_a   1.000
_cell.length_b   1.000
_cell.length_c   1.000
_cell.angle_alpha   90.00
_cell.angle_beta   90.00
_cell.angle_gamma   90.00
#
_symmetry.space_group_name_H-M   'P 1'
#
loop_
_entity.id
_entity.type
_entity.pdbx_description
1 polymer ?
#
loop_
_entity_poly.entity_id
_entity_poly.type
_entity_poly.pdbx_seq_one_letter_code
_entity_poly.pdbx_strand_id
1 'polypeptide(L)'
;MTFRSFTIILIFKILLFSAIGLKAQQQSGEYEKIILRAEQYFDQKNYKQARIEYENAIRINPESSYPKLKLNQIRELSPDPDEGRRYNSFITEANRLMGLREYTKAREQYFWANVIKPEESLPVQKMKEIDATLVELSRKKELYNRSIKTADSLFKLELFQDAQTEYLYASGLLPDEPYARNRINEINSRFDQARKQQSNYEKHIENADQLYMLQDYEAALQAYNEAIKIKPDERYPQNMIGRITSMGAEQRSIETVYGQVIENADRLFNEAEYDASRTGYEHALRLKPEETYPAERIAEIERRIEDLAKSEADYISILENALHHYENQEYAKALTQYRNAEKIKALESEISRIVNEITGIIEAEKKYNQALADADNAFNSGNYQMAIEKYTQVLDMKPENTYPAEQIAKINEILANLADQEKAFNDFVAKADKSFADKDYEQALGLYQQAGKIKP
;
A
#
# COMPACT_ATOMS: atom_id res chain seq x y z
N MET A 1 55.23 53.56 13.50
CA MET A 1 56.12 54.50 12.78
C MET A 1 56.71 53.75 11.60
N THR A 2 56.00 53.73 10.46
CA THR A 2 56.42 53.25 9.12
C THR A 2 55.26 53.58 8.16
N PHE A 3 55.54 54.28 7.06
CA PHE A 3 54.54 54.70 6.06
C PHE A 3 54.07 53.52 5.21
N ARG A 4 52.74 53.33 5.04
CA ARG A 4 52.11 52.94 3.76
C ARG A 4 50.57 53.00 3.79
N SER A 5 50.06 53.72 2.79
CA SER A 5 48.77 53.50 2.09
C SER A 5 47.46 53.93 2.76
N PHE A 6 47.17 55.23 2.71
CA PHE A 6 45.82 55.73 2.41
C PHE A 6 45.97 56.88 1.39
N THR A 7 46.08 56.52 0.12
CA THR A 7 46.10 57.49 -1.00
C THR A 7 45.30 56.94 -2.16
N ILE A 8 44.01 56.74 -1.94
CA ILE A 8 42.93 56.75 -2.94
C ILE A 8 41.69 57.14 -2.10
N ILE A 9 40.88 58.11 -2.53
CA ILE A 9 39.85 58.87 -1.76
C ILE A 9 40.35 60.21 -1.15
N LEU A 10 41.31 60.90 -1.77
CA LEU A 10 41.47 62.36 -1.57
C LEU A 10 41.96 63.10 -2.81
N ILE A 11 41.53 62.70 -4.01
CA ILE A 11 41.85 63.42 -5.27
C ILE A 11 40.59 63.87 -6.03
N PHE A 12 39.40 63.33 -5.73
CA PHE A 12 38.16 63.82 -6.35
C PHE A 12 37.48 64.97 -5.59
N LYS A 13 37.83 65.24 -4.32
CA LYS A 13 37.30 66.39 -3.57
C LYS A 13 38.14 67.67 -3.67
N ILE A 14 39.40 67.58 -4.09
CA ILE A 14 40.28 68.76 -4.27
C ILE A 14 40.16 69.34 -5.69
N LEU A 15 39.89 68.52 -6.72
CA LEU A 15 39.64 69.02 -8.07
C LEU A 15 38.30 69.75 -8.20
N LEU A 16 37.24 69.30 -7.53
CA LEU A 16 35.93 69.98 -7.54
C LEU A 16 35.95 71.34 -6.81
N PHE A 17 36.67 71.46 -5.70
CA PHE A 17 36.81 72.74 -5.00
C PHE A 17 37.65 73.76 -5.80
N SER A 18 38.66 73.31 -6.55
CA SER A 18 39.46 74.18 -7.41
C SER A 18 38.68 74.73 -8.61
N ALA A 19 37.80 73.92 -9.22
CA ALA A 19 37.00 74.34 -10.37
C ALA A 19 35.85 75.29 -9.98
N ILE A 20 35.23 75.06 -8.81
CA ILE A 20 34.18 75.94 -8.27
C ILE A 20 34.77 77.29 -7.87
N GLY A 21 35.96 77.31 -7.26
CA GLY A 21 36.68 78.54 -6.91
C GLY A 21 37.10 79.36 -8.13
N LEU A 22 37.64 78.72 -9.17
CA LEU A 22 38.03 79.41 -10.42
C LEU A 22 36.82 79.99 -11.17
N LYS A 23 35.71 79.26 -11.19
CA LYS A 23 34.45 79.69 -11.83
C LYS A 23 33.79 80.86 -11.09
N ALA A 24 33.77 80.83 -9.75
CA ALA A 24 33.29 81.94 -8.93
C ALA A 24 34.18 83.19 -9.10
N GLN A 25 35.49 83.02 -9.21
CA GLN A 25 36.45 84.11 -9.42
C GLN A 25 36.36 84.71 -10.83
N GLN A 26 36.12 83.90 -11.87
CA GLN A 26 35.82 84.39 -13.23
C GLN A 26 34.48 85.14 -13.29
N GLN A 27 33.43 84.62 -12.65
CA GLN A 27 32.11 85.26 -12.61
C GLN A 27 32.13 86.64 -11.91
N SER A 28 32.96 86.82 -10.86
CA SER A 28 33.16 88.13 -10.22
C SER A 28 33.79 89.14 -11.18
N GLY A 29 34.84 88.74 -11.90
CA GLY A 29 35.53 89.62 -12.85
C GLY A 29 34.70 89.99 -14.09
N GLU A 30 33.80 89.10 -14.53
CA GLU A 30 32.85 89.41 -15.62
C GLU A 30 31.73 90.34 -15.15
N TYR A 31 31.18 90.12 -13.95
CA TYR A 31 30.18 90.99 -13.35
C TYR A 31 30.68 92.43 -13.22
N GLU A 32 31.89 92.62 -12.68
CA GLU A 32 32.52 93.94 -12.52
C GLU A 32 32.72 94.65 -13.88
N LYS A 33 33.17 93.92 -14.91
CA LYS A 33 33.32 94.48 -16.27
C LYS A 33 32.00 94.93 -16.86
N ILE A 34 30.93 94.14 -16.69
CA ILE A 34 29.59 94.48 -17.18
C ILE A 34 29.07 95.72 -16.45
N ILE A 35 29.25 95.80 -15.13
CA ILE A 35 28.88 96.98 -14.34
C ILE A 35 29.62 98.23 -14.82
N LEU A 36 30.94 98.15 -15.02
CA LEU A 36 31.72 99.30 -15.53
C LEU A 36 31.21 99.78 -16.89
N ARG A 37 30.87 98.86 -17.81
CA ARG A 37 30.26 99.24 -19.09
C ARG A 37 28.86 99.84 -18.92
N ALA A 38 28.06 99.30 -18.01
CA ALA A 38 26.74 99.82 -17.70
C ALA A 38 26.80 101.26 -17.16
N GLU A 39 27.73 101.55 -16.25
CA GLU A 39 27.98 102.90 -15.72
C GLU A 39 28.47 103.84 -16.83
N GLN A 40 29.41 103.40 -17.65
CA GLN A 40 29.90 104.20 -18.77
C GLN A 40 28.75 104.62 -19.72
N TYR A 41 27.86 103.70 -20.08
CA TYR A 41 26.68 104.04 -20.89
C TYR A 41 25.68 104.93 -20.15
N PHE A 42 25.53 104.73 -18.83
CA PHE A 42 24.66 105.54 -17.99
C PHE A 42 25.14 107.00 -17.93
N ASP A 43 26.45 107.22 -17.72
CA ASP A 43 27.08 108.54 -17.69
C ASP A 43 26.99 109.26 -19.04
N GLN A 44 27.03 108.50 -20.13
CA GLN A 44 26.81 109.00 -21.50
C GLN A 44 25.34 109.28 -21.81
N LYS A 45 24.41 109.08 -20.86
CA LYS A 45 22.95 109.16 -21.04
C LYS A 45 22.42 108.20 -22.11
N ASN A 46 23.20 107.18 -22.48
CA ASN A 46 22.78 106.11 -23.37
C ASN A 46 22.01 105.05 -22.56
N TYR A 47 20.85 105.47 -22.04
CA TYR A 47 20.05 104.69 -21.09
C TYR A 47 19.58 103.34 -21.64
N LYS A 48 19.41 103.22 -22.97
CA LYS A 48 19.06 101.96 -23.62
C LYS A 48 20.17 100.91 -23.49
N GLN A 49 21.43 101.30 -23.75
CA GLN A 49 22.57 100.39 -23.61
C GLN A 49 22.90 100.14 -22.14
N ALA A 50 22.80 101.17 -21.29
CA ALA A 50 22.97 101.02 -19.85
C ALA A 50 21.98 99.98 -19.29
N ARG A 51 20.69 100.04 -19.68
CA ARG A 51 19.66 99.07 -19.29
C ARG A 51 20.05 97.64 -19.64
N ILE A 52 20.50 97.40 -20.87
CA ILE A 52 20.93 96.08 -21.34
C ILE A 52 22.10 95.56 -20.51
N GLU A 53 23.11 96.38 -20.25
CA GLU A 53 24.27 95.95 -19.46
C GLU A 53 23.89 95.70 -17.98
N TYR A 54 23.00 96.50 -17.37
CA TYR A 54 22.50 96.21 -16.02
C TYR A 54 21.65 94.92 -15.97
N GLU A 55 20.80 94.66 -16.97
CA GLU A 55 20.09 93.37 -17.08
C GLU A 55 21.10 92.21 -17.24
N ASN A 56 22.15 92.37 -18.05
CA ASN A 56 23.22 91.36 -18.15
C ASN A 56 23.94 91.17 -16.82
N ALA A 57 24.18 92.23 -16.05
CA ALA A 57 24.78 92.12 -14.73
C ALA A 57 23.89 91.32 -13.76
N ILE A 58 22.57 91.49 -13.84
CA ILE A 58 21.60 90.71 -13.06
C ILE A 58 21.61 89.23 -13.45
N ARG A 59 21.84 88.87 -14.72
CA ARG A 59 22.00 87.46 -15.13
C ARG A 59 23.20 86.78 -14.44
N ILE A 60 24.28 87.53 -14.23
CA ILE A 60 25.49 87.01 -13.58
C ILE A 60 25.33 86.97 -12.06
N ASN A 61 24.75 88.02 -11.47
CA ASN A 61 24.49 88.11 -10.04
C ASN A 61 23.06 88.61 -9.75
N PRO A 62 22.07 87.69 -9.72
CA PRO A 62 20.66 88.02 -9.51
C PRO A 62 20.36 88.64 -8.15
N GLU A 63 21.20 88.42 -7.14
CA GLU A 63 21.01 88.92 -5.78
C GLU A 63 21.45 90.37 -5.61
N SER A 64 22.29 90.89 -6.52
CA SER A 64 22.81 92.25 -6.40
C SER A 64 21.69 93.30 -6.47
N SER A 65 21.65 94.17 -5.46
CA SER A 65 20.72 95.30 -5.38
C SER A 65 21.13 96.43 -6.32
N TYR A 66 22.42 96.57 -6.62
CA TYR A 66 22.96 97.72 -7.33
C TYR A 66 22.45 97.88 -8.77
N PRO A 67 22.50 96.86 -9.66
CA PRO A 67 21.92 96.95 -11.00
C PRO A 67 20.41 97.19 -10.96
N LYS A 68 19.69 96.61 -9.99
CA LYS A 68 18.24 96.78 -9.84
C LYS A 68 17.87 98.23 -9.51
N LEU A 69 18.63 98.85 -8.60
CA LEU A 69 18.47 100.27 -8.27
C LEU A 69 18.75 101.15 -9.50
N LYS A 70 19.80 100.87 -10.27
CA LYS A 70 20.13 101.59 -11.50
C LYS A 70 19.05 101.43 -12.58
N LEU A 71 18.47 100.24 -12.73
CA LEU A 71 17.34 100.03 -13.66
C LEU A 71 16.10 100.83 -13.26
N ASN A 72 15.81 100.96 -11.96
CA ASN A 72 14.73 101.83 -11.49
C ASN A 72 15.00 103.31 -11.82
N GLN A 73 16.23 103.78 -11.58
CA GLN A 73 16.64 105.14 -11.97
C GLN A 73 16.50 105.36 -13.48
N ILE A 74 16.94 104.41 -14.30
CA ILE A 74 16.76 104.46 -15.76
C ILE A 74 15.29 104.52 -16.15
N ARG A 75 14.40 103.79 -15.46
CA ARG A 75 12.96 103.78 -15.75
C ARG A 75 12.33 105.18 -15.59
N GLU A 76 12.74 105.93 -14.58
CA GLU A 76 12.31 107.31 -14.35
C GLU A 76 12.89 108.28 -15.40
N LEU A 77 14.17 108.12 -15.74
CA LEU A 77 14.90 109.02 -16.65
C LEU A 77 14.59 108.78 -18.13
N SER A 78 14.31 107.52 -18.50
CA SER A 78 14.10 107.07 -19.87
C SER A 78 13.14 105.87 -19.88
N PRO A 79 11.82 106.12 -19.76
CA PRO A 79 10.80 105.07 -19.82
C PRO A 79 10.96 104.21 -21.08
N ASP A 80 10.88 102.89 -20.93
CA ASP A 80 10.91 101.95 -22.06
C ASP A 80 9.49 101.84 -22.65
N PRO A 81 9.25 102.28 -23.89
CA PRO A 81 7.91 102.23 -24.49
C PRO A 81 7.39 100.79 -24.66
N ASP A 82 8.28 99.80 -24.62
CA ASP A 82 7.94 98.40 -24.83
C ASP A 82 7.90 97.59 -23.52
N GLU A 83 8.07 98.24 -22.37
CA GLU A 83 8.13 97.61 -21.04
C GLU A 83 6.93 96.69 -20.77
N GLY A 84 5.71 97.16 -21.08
CA GLY A 84 4.49 96.36 -20.93
C GLY A 84 4.46 95.11 -21.82
N ARG A 85 4.95 95.21 -23.07
CA ARG A 85 5.03 94.04 -23.97
C ARG A 85 6.07 93.04 -23.48
N ARG A 86 7.24 93.51 -23.04
CA ARG A 86 8.31 92.66 -22.49
C ARG A 86 7.85 91.93 -21.23
N TYR A 87 7.22 92.66 -20.29
CA TYR A 87 6.61 92.08 -19.09
C TYR A 87 5.60 90.96 -19.45
N ASN A 88 4.64 91.25 -20.33
CA ASN A 88 3.63 90.27 -20.74
C ASN A 88 4.25 89.05 -21.40
N SER A 89 5.34 89.21 -22.17
CA SER A 89 6.08 88.11 -22.77
C SER A 89 6.65 87.17 -21.70
N PHE A 90 7.32 87.72 -20.68
CA PHE A 90 7.85 86.93 -19.56
C PHE A 90 6.74 86.23 -18.77
N ILE A 91 5.63 86.91 -18.50
CA ILE A 91 4.49 86.31 -17.78
C ILE A 91 3.86 85.16 -18.57
N THR A 92 3.69 85.35 -19.89
CA THR A 92 3.12 84.32 -20.77
C THR A 92 3.99 83.06 -20.77
N GLU A 93 5.30 83.25 -20.93
CA GLU A 93 6.25 82.14 -20.92
C GLU A 93 6.34 81.47 -19.54
N ALA A 94 6.32 82.25 -18.45
CA ALA A 94 6.27 81.72 -17.10
C ALA A 94 5.04 80.82 -16.88
N ASN A 95 3.85 81.28 -17.28
CA ASN A 95 2.61 80.53 -17.17
C ASN A 95 2.65 79.24 -18.02
N ARG A 96 3.22 79.31 -19.23
CA ARG A 96 3.43 78.13 -20.09
C ARG A 96 4.32 77.10 -19.40
N LEU A 97 5.45 77.53 -18.84
CA LEU A 97 6.40 76.68 -18.12
C LEU A 97 5.81 76.10 -16.83
N MET A 98 4.95 76.85 -16.13
CA MET A 98 4.16 76.33 -14.99
C MET A 98 3.25 75.18 -15.42
N GLY A 99 2.55 75.33 -16.55
CA GLY A 99 1.72 74.27 -17.13
C GLY A 99 2.52 73.01 -17.50
N LEU A 100 3.77 73.19 -17.93
CA LEU A 100 4.73 72.10 -18.19
C LEU A 100 5.42 71.56 -16.93
N ARG A 101 5.12 72.09 -15.74
CA ARG A 101 5.80 71.77 -14.47
C ARG A 101 7.30 72.06 -14.48
N GLU A 102 7.77 72.95 -15.36
CA GLU A 102 9.16 73.41 -15.41
C GLU A 102 9.38 74.57 -14.41
N TYR A 103 9.11 74.31 -13.14
CA TYR A 103 9.03 75.32 -12.07
C TYR A 103 10.27 76.21 -11.96
N THR A 104 11.48 75.66 -12.12
CA THR A 104 12.72 76.44 -12.03
C THR A 104 12.81 77.46 -13.17
N LYS A 105 12.45 77.06 -14.40
CA LYS A 105 12.45 77.97 -15.55
C LYS A 105 11.32 78.99 -15.45
N ALA A 106 10.13 78.56 -15.00
CA ALA A 106 9.01 79.46 -14.75
C ALA A 106 9.37 80.55 -13.72
N ARG A 107 10.05 80.15 -12.63
CA ARG A 107 10.56 81.08 -11.61
C ARG A 107 11.50 82.12 -12.20
N GLU A 108 12.40 81.72 -13.08
CA GLU A 108 13.31 82.63 -13.78
C GLU A 108 12.54 83.64 -14.65
N GLN A 109 11.51 83.20 -15.37
CA GLN A 109 10.67 84.10 -16.16
C GLN A 109 9.90 85.10 -15.28
N TYR A 110 9.35 84.67 -14.14
CA TYR A 110 8.73 85.59 -13.18
C TYR A 110 9.75 86.55 -12.55
N PHE A 111 10.98 86.08 -12.29
CA PHE A 111 12.05 86.96 -11.83
C PHE A 111 12.35 88.07 -12.83
N TRP A 112 12.45 87.74 -14.12
CA TRP A 112 12.62 88.75 -15.17
C TRP A 112 11.41 89.68 -15.29
N ALA A 113 10.18 89.14 -15.19
CA ALA A 113 8.98 89.98 -15.14
C ALA A 113 9.04 90.99 -13.98
N ASN A 114 9.50 90.57 -12.80
CA ASN A 114 9.71 91.44 -11.64
C ASN A 114 10.84 92.48 -11.85
N VAL A 115 11.91 92.13 -12.57
CA VAL A 115 12.97 93.09 -12.93
C VAL A 115 12.44 94.17 -13.87
N ILE A 116 11.57 93.79 -14.82
CA ILE A 116 10.95 94.72 -15.77
C ILE A 116 9.93 95.63 -15.06
N LYS A 117 9.01 95.07 -14.27
CA LYS A 117 7.99 95.79 -13.51
C LYS A 117 7.96 95.36 -12.03
N PRO A 118 8.81 95.97 -11.17
CA PRO A 118 8.92 95.60 -9.76
C PRO A 118 7.72 96.02 -8.89
N GLU A 119 6.89 96.94 -9.37
CA GLU A 119 5.67 97.40 -8.70
C GLU A 119 4.52 96.38 -8.78
N GLU A 120 4.59 95.42 -9.70
CA GLU A 120 3.58 94.38 -9.88
C GLU A 120 3.74 93.30 -8.80
N SER A 121 2.66 92.98 -8.08
CA SER A 121 2.71 91.98 -7.00
C SER A 121 2.72 90.53 -7.51
N LEU A 122 2.17 90.29 -8.71
CA LEU A 122 1.95 88.96 -9.26
C LEU A 122 3.25 88.14 -9.41
N PRO A 123 4.35 88.65 -10.01
CA PRO A 123 5.58 87.88 -10.17
C PRO A 123 6.16 87.41 -8.83
N VAL A 124 6.18 88.29 -7.82
CA VAL A 124 6.69 87.98 -6.48
C VAL A 124 5.83 86.89 -5.81
N GLN A 125 4.51 87.00 -5.90
CA GLN A 125 3.60 85.98 -5.37
C GLN A 125 3.83 84.62 -6.04
N LYS A 126 3.94 84.60 -7.38
CA LYS A 126 4.17 83.36 -8.15
C LYS A 126 5.52 82.73 -7.85
N MET A 127 6.59 83.52 -7.71
CA MET A 127 7.89 83.00 -7.29
C MET A 127 7.83 82.34 -5.91
N LYS A 128 7.10 82.94 -4.94
CA LYS A 128 6.91 82.37 -3.61
C LYS A 128 6.12 81.05 -3.64
N GLU A 129 5.06 80.97 -4.45
CA GLU A 129 4.30 79.73 -4.67
C GLU A 129 5.20 78.63 -5.28
N ILE A 130 6.02 78.99 -6.27
CA ILE A 130 6.99 78.07 -6.88
C ILE A 130 8.01 77.60 -5.87
N ASP A 131 8.57 78.49 -5.06
CA ASP A 131 9.57 78.14 -4.05
C ASP A 131 9.00 77.15 -3.01
N ALA A 132 7.76 77.37 -2.57
CA ALA A 132 7.05 76.41 -1.71
C ALA A 132 6.84 75.05 -2.40
N THR A 133 6.43 75.06 -3.67
CA THR A 133 6.23 73.85 -4.47
C THR A 133 7.52 73.06 -4.65
N LEU A 134 8.63 73.74 -4.92
CA LEU A 134 9.96 73.12 -5.09
C LEU A 134 10.45 72.46 -3.80
N VAL A 135 10.20 73.08 -2.64
CA VAL A 135 10.49 72.49 -1.32
C VAL A 135 9.65 71.23 -1.09
N GLU A 136 8.35 71.28 -1.38
CA GLU A 136 7.46 70.12 -1.23
C GLU A 136 7.87 68.97 -2.16
N LEU A 137 8.16 69.25 -3.43
CA LEU A 137 8.64 68.25 -4.40
C LEU A 137 9.96 67.64 -3.97
N SER A 138 10.89 68.45 -3.45
CA SER A 138 12.17 67.96 -2.92
C SER A 138 11.97 67.00 -1.75
N ARG A 139 11.07 67.35 -0.80
CA ARG A 139 10.71 66.49 0.33
C ARG A 139 10.04 65.18 -0.13
N LYS A 140 9.09 65.26 -1.07
CA LYS A 140 8.44 64.07 -1.64
C LYS A 140 9.47 63.16 -2.31
N LYS A 141 10.43 63.72 -3.05
CA LYS A 141 11.50 62.95 -3.69
C LYS A 141 12.43 62.26 -2.68
N GLU A 142 12.77 62.91 -1.57
CA GLU A 142 13.56 62.28 -0.51
C GLU A 142 12.81 61.11 0.15
N LEU A 143 11.54 61.31 0.50
CA LEU A 143 10.68 60.27 1.06
C LEU A 143 10.49 59.11 0.09
N TYR A 144 10.27 59.42 -1.20
CA TYR A 144 10.19 58.43 -2.27
C TYR A 144 11.45 57.56 -2.31
N ASN A 145 12.63 58.20 -2.41
CA ASN A 145 13.90 57.47 -2.49
C ASN A 145 14.15 56.59 -1.26
N ARG A 146 13.78 57.07 -0.07
CA ARG A 146 13.88 56.30 1.18
C ARG A 146 12.94 55.09 1.14
N SER A 147 11.68 55.29 0.77
CA SER A 147 10.69 54.22 0.72
C SER A 147 11.04 53.17 -0.34
N ILE A 148 11.50 53.58 -1.53
CA ILE A 148 12.03 52.67 -2.55
C ILE A 148 13.18 51.81 -2.00
N LYS A 149 14.14 52.43 -1.30
CA LYS A 149 15.26 51.68 -0.71
C LYS A 149 14.79 50.64 0.30
N THR A 150 13.82 50.99 1.15
CA THR A 150 13.22 50.05 2.11
C THR A 150 12.47 48.94 1.39
N ALA A 151 11.62 49.28 0.42
CA ALA A 151 10.83 48.35 -0.37
C ALA A 151 11.71 47.34 -1.12
N ASP A 152 12.78 47.79 -1.76
CA ASP A 152 13.74 46.92 -2.44
C ASP A 152 14.46 45.97 -1.47
N SER A 153 14.75 46.43 -0.25
CA SER A 153 15.34 45.57 0.79
C SER A 153 14.37 44.48 1.23
N LEU A 154 13.11 44.84 1.51
CA LEU A 154 12.05 43.90 1.89
C LEU A 154 11.75 42.91 0.77
N PHE A 155 11.73 43.38 -0.48
CA PHE A 155 11.53 42.56 -1.66
C PHE A 155 12.63 41.49 -1.81
N LYS A 156 13.90 41.87 -1.58
CA LYS A 156 15.03 40.92 -1.57
C LYS A 156 14.96 39.88 -0.45
N LEU A 157 14.34 40.24 0.67
CA LEU A 157 14.07 39.33 1.79
C LEU A 157 12.80 38.49 1.58
N GLU A 158 12.15 38.60 0.42
CA GLU A 158 10.89 37.91 0.08
C GLU A 158 9.71 38.27 1.00
N LEU A 159 9.83 39.37 1.74
CA LEU A 159 8.76 39.96 2.54
C LEU A 159 7.83 40.78 1.62
N PHE A 160 7.18 40.08 0.68
CA PHE A 160 6.46 40.72 -0.43
C PHE A 160 5.30 41.60 0.03
N GLN A 161 4.62 41.25 1.11
CA GLN A 161 3.52 42.06 1.67
C GLN A 161 4.03 43.41 2.17
N ASP A 162 5.09 43.40 2.98
CA ASP A 162 5.69 44.62 3.53
C ASP A 162 6.33 45.47 2.42
N ALA A 163 7.00 44.82 1.46
CA ALA A 163 7.55 45.49 0.29
C ALA A 163 6.47 46.20 -0.53
N GLN A 164 5.31 45.56 -0.72
CA GLN A 164 4.18 46.15 -1.44
C GLN A 164 3.65 47.40 -0.74
N THR A 165 3.55 47.39 0.59
CA THR A 165 3.15 48.56 1.38
C THR A 165 4.07 49.76 1.15
N GLU A 166 5.39 49.55 1.18
CA GLU A 166 6.36 50.62 0.90
C GLU A 166 6.30 51.10 -0.56
N TYR A 167 6.19 50.19 -1.53
CA TYR A 167 6.02 50.62 -2.93
C TYR A 167 4.73 51.40 -3.17
N LEU A 168 3.62 51.05 -2.51
CA LEU A 168 2.37 51.81 -2.59
C LEU A 168 2.54 53.21 -2.02
N TYR A 169 3.24 53.33 -0.88
CA TYR A 169 3.57 54.63 -0.30
C TYR A 169 4.43 55.47 -1.26
N ALA A 170 5.50 54.89 -1.82
CA ALA A 170 6.34 55.55 -2.82
C ALA A 170 5.53 55.97 -4.07
N SER A 171 4.69 55.08 -4.60
CA SER A 171 3.83 55.39 -5.75
C SER A 171 2.81 56.50 -5.45
N GLY A 172 2.37 56.66 -4.20
CA GLY A 172 1.50 57.76 -3.79
C GLY A 172 2.24 59.11 -3.70
N LEU A 173 3.52 59.09 -3.36
CA LEU A 173 4.36 60.30 -3.30
C LEU A 173 4.65 60.88 -4.68
N LEU A 174 5.00 60.02 -5.64
CA LEU A 174 5.33 60.38 -7.02
C LEU A 174 4.65 59.40 -8.02
N PRO A 175 3.37 59.61 -8.37
CA PRO A 175 2.59 58.68 -9.19
C PRO A 175 3.07 58.52 -10.64
N ASP A 176 3.76 59.54 -11.17
CA ASP A 176 4.29 59.54 -12.53
C ASP A 176 5.53 58.64 -12.68
N GLU A 177 6.14 58.21 -11.57
CA GLU A 177 7.31 57.32 -11.58
C GLU A 177 6.89 55.85 -11.78
N PRO A 178 7.33 55.17 -12.86
CA PRO A 178 6.86 53.83 -13.18
C PRO A 178 7.45 52.73 -12.29
N TYR A 179 8.56 53.01 -11.60
CA TYR A 179 9.34 51.98 -10.90
C TYR A 179 8.55 51.25 -9.82
N ALA A 180 7.96 51.98 -8.87
CA ALA A 180 7.17 51.40 -7.78
C ALA A 180 5.96 50.61 -8.31
N ARG A 181 5.31 51.12 -9.36
CA ARG A 181 4.16 50.48 -10.01
C ARG A 181 4.53 49.14 -10.64
N ASN A 182 5.66 49.09 -11.36
CA ASN A 182 6.14 47.85 -11.96
C ASN A 182 6.45 46.79 -10.89
N ARG A 183 7.05 47.20 -9.76
CA ARG A 183 7.31 46.32 -8.62
C ARG A 183 6.04 45.80 -7.96
N ILE A 184 5.03 46.65 -7.78
CA ILE A 184 3.71 46.24 -7.26
C ILE A 184 3.08 45.18 -8.18
N ASN A 185 3.14 45.37 -9.49
CA ASN A 185 2.62 44.41 -10.46
C ASN A 185 3.37 43.06 -10.40
N GLU A 186 4.69 43.09 -10.24
CA GLU A 186 5.50 41.87 -10.03
C GLU A 186 5.06 41.11 -8.77
N ILE A 187 4.87 41.82 -7.65
CA ILE A 187 4.38 41.23 -6.39
C ILE A 187 2.99 40.62 -6.56
N ASN A 188 2.07 41.35 -7.20
CA ASN A 188 0.71 40.85 -7.44
C ASN A 188 0.72 39.55 -8.26
N SER A 189 1.56 39.49 -9.30
CA SER A 189 1.71 38.27 -10.10
C SER A 189 2.20 37.07 -9.28
N ARG A 190 3.13 37.28 -8.34
CA ARG A 190 3.59 36.24 -7.42
C ARG A 190 2.46 35.76 -6.49
N PHE A 191 1.66 36.68 -5.95
CA PHE A 191 0.50 36.31 -5.13
C PHE A 191 -0.59 35.57 -5.92
N ASP A 192 -0.82 35.94 -7.18
CA ASP A 192 -1.73 35.20 -8.07
C ASP A 192 -1.22 33.78 -8.33
N GLN A 193 0.08 33.63 -8.61
CA GLN A 193 0.70 32.33 -8.82
C GLN A 193 0.61 31.45 -7.57
N ALA A 194 0.92 31.99 -6.39
CA ALA A 194 0.82 31.29 -5.12
C ALA A 194 -0.62 30.83 -4.84
N ARG A 195 -1.62 31.70 -5.07
CA ARG A 195 -3.04 31.34 -4.95
C ARG A 195 -3.45 30.23 -5.92
N LYS A 196 -2.97 30.29 -7.16
CA LYS A 196 -3.25 29.26 -8.16
C LYS A 196 -2.63 27.91 -7.79
N GLN A 197 -1.38 27.91 -7.30
CA GLN A 197 -0.73 26.71 -6.79
C GLN A 197 -1.49 26.12 -5.60
N GLN A 198 -1.90 26.96 -4.64
CA GLN A 198 -2.69 26.52 -3.49
C GLN A 198 -4.04 25.91 -3.91
N SER A 199 -4.77 26.58 -4.82
CA SER A 199 -6.04 26.04 -5.33
C SER A 199 -5.88 24.73 -6.10
N ASN A 200 -4.82 24.60 -6.90
CA ASN A 200 -4.53 23.34 -7.60
C ASN A 200 -4.17 22.23 -6.62
N TYR A 201 -3.34 22.52 -5.61
CA TYR A 201 -3.02 21.58 -4.54
C TYR A 201 -4.28 21.08 -3.85
N GLU A 202 -5.17 21.99 -3.43
CA GLU A 202 -6.44 21.65 -2.77
C GLU A 202 -7.33 20.74 -3.63
N LYS A 203 -7.43 21.01 -4.95
CA LYS A 203 -8.18 20.14 -5.87
C LYS A 203 -7.61 18.73 -5.95
N HIS A 204 -6.29 18.59 -5.99
CA HIS A 204 -5.66 17.27 -6.00
C HIS A 204 -5.88 16.52 -4.68
N ILE A 205 -5.83 17.23 -3.54
CA ILE A 205 -6.15 16.66 -2.24
C ILE A 205 -7.61 16.20 -2.18
N GLU A 206 -8.56 17.04 -2.56
CA GLU A 206 -9.99 16.70 -2.54
C GLU A 206 -10.28 15.47 -3.42
N ASN A 207 -9.73 15.43 -4.64
CA ASN A 207 -9.85 14.28 -5.53
C ASN A 207 -9.21 13.02 -4.93
N ALA A 208 -8.02 13.14 -4.33
CA ALA A 208 -7.34 12.01 -3.70
C ALA A 208 -8.12 11.46 -2.50
N ASP A 209 -8.66 12.33 -1.65
CA ASP A 209 -9.48 11.97 -0.50
C ASP A 209 -10.78 11.26 -0.94
N GLN A 210 -11.43 11.74 -2.01
CA GLN A 210 -12.61 11.10 -2.59
C GLN A 210 -12.28 9.69 -3.12
N LEU A 211 -11.19 9.54 -3.87
CA LEU A 211 -10.74 8.24 -4.39
C LEU A 211 -10.38 7.28 -3.26
N TYR A 212 -9.73 7.78 -2.20
CA TYR A 212 -9.43 7.02 -1.00
C TYR A 212 -10.71 6.54 -0.29
N MET A 213 -11.74 7.39 -0.18
CA MET A 213 -13.04 7.01 0.38
C MET A 213 -13.78 5.96 -0.47
N LEU A 214 -13.60 6.00 -1.79
CA LEU A 214 -14.09 4.99 -2.73
C LEU A 214 -13.24 3.71 -2.75
N GLN A 215 -12.17 3.65 -1.94
CA GLN A 215 -11.21 2.55 -1.87
C GLN A 215 -10.44 2.30 -3.18
N ASP A 216 -10.45 3.26 -4.12
CA ASP A 216 -9.59 3.24 -5.30
C ASP A 216 -8.19 3.76 -4.92
N TYR A 217 -7.46 2.89 -4.22
CA TYR A 217 -6.17 3.20 -3.62
C TYR A 217 -5.10 3.55 -4.65
N GLU A 218 -5.14 2.95 -5.83
CA GLU A 218 -4.17 3.23 -6.91
C GLU A 218 -4.40 4.64 -7.48
N ALA A 219 -5.64 5.00 -7.81
CA ALA A 219 -5.96 6.33 -8.28
C ALA A 219 -5.72 7.39 -7.19
N ALA A 220 -6.06 7.09 -5.93
CA ALA A 220 -5.80 7.97 -4.79
C ALA A 220 -4.30 8.25 -4.62
N LEU A 221 -3.44 7.23 -4.72
CA LEU A 221 -1.98 7.38 -4.69
C LEU A 221 -1.49 8.32 -5.79
N GLN A 222 -2.00 8.18 -7.02
CA GLN A 222 -1.63 9.06 -8.12
C GLN A 222 -2.03 10.52 -7.82
N ALA A 223 -3.25 10.73 -7.34
CA ALA A 223 -3.74 12.07 -7.00
C ALA A 223 -2.96 12.74 -5.85
N TYR A 224 -2.61 12.00 -4.79
CA TYR A 224 -1.74 12.53 -3.72
C TYR A 224 -0.32 12.84 -4.23
N ASN A 225 0.22 12.03 -5.14
CA ASN A 225 1.51 12.31 -5.76
C ASN A 225 1.49 13.58 -6.61
N GLU A 226 0.39 13.86 -7.33
CA GLU A 226 0.22 15.14 -8.03
C GLU A 226 0.17 16.33 -7.05
N ALA A 227 -0.48 16.17 -5.88
CA ALA A 227 -0.45 17.21 -4.84
C ALA A 227 0.98 17.47 -4.31
N ILE A 228 1.77 16.42 -4.09
CA ILE A 228 3.18 16.54 -3.64
C ILE A 228 4.05 17.25 -4.66
N LYS A 229 3.83 17.04 -5.97
CA LYS A 229 4.57 17.78 -7.02
C LYS A 229 4.35 19.30 -6.93
N ILE A 230 3.22 19.75 -6.38
CA ILE A 230 2.90 21.17 -6.22
C ILE A 230 3.47 21.72 -4.91
N LYS A 231 3.30 21.00 -3.79
CA LYS A 231 3.82 21.38 -2.47
C LYS A 231 4.51 20.18 -1.79
N PRO A 232 5.81 19.96 -2.04
CA PRO A 232 6.52 18.77 -1.59
C PRO A 232 6.64 18.62 -0.07
N ASP A 233 6.61 19.74 0.66
CA ASP A 233 6.82 19.78 2.12
C ASP A 233 5.54 19.51 2.93
N GLU A 234 4.39 19.36 2.27
CA GLU A 234 3.11 19.11 2.94
C GLU A 234 3.05 17.69 3.49
N ARG A 235 2.85 17.56 4.81
CA ARG A 235 2.85 16.27 5.50
C ARG A 235 1.61 15.42 5.22
N TYR A 236 0.47 16.06 4.96
CA TYR A 236 -0.80 15.36 4.79
C TYR A 236 -0.78 14.33 3.64
N PRO A 237 -0.48 14.71 2.39
CA PRO A 237 -0.43 13.74 1.29
C PRO A 237 0.67 12.68 1.48
N GLN A 238 1.81 13.04 2.09
CA GLN A 238 2.88 12.08 2.43
C GLN A 238 2.38 10.99 3.38
N ASN A 239 1.65 11.37 4.44
CA ASN A 239 1.09 10.43 5.41
C ASN A 239 0.04 9.52 4.76
N MET A 240 -0.82 10.07 3.90
CA MET A 240 -1.84 9.30 3.20
C MET A 240 -1.23 8.27 2.24
N ILE A 241 -0.21 8.64 1.48
CA ILE A 241 0.56 7.71 0.64
C ILE A 241 1.16 6.59 1.47
N GLY A 242 1.78 6.92 2.61
CA GLY A 242 2.34 5.93 3.54
C GLY A 242 1.30 4.94 4.05
N ARG A 243 0.10 5.43 4.40
CA ARG A 243 -1.02 4.61 4.85
C ARG A 243 -1.50 3.66 3.76
N ILE A 244 -1.76 4.17 2.56
CA ILE A 244 -2.24 3.36 1.43
C ILE A 244 -1.20 2.29 1.06
N THR A 245 0.08 2.67 1.02
CA THR A 245 1.18 1.73 0.70
C THR A 245 1.27 0.60 1.73
N SER A 246 1.07 0.91 3.01
CA SER A 246 1.08 -0.09 4.10
C SER A 246 -0.08 -1.08 3.97
N MET A 247 -1.30 -0.57 3.71
CA MET A 247 -2.47 -1.43 3.48
C MET A 247 -2.27 -2.37 2.28
N GLY A 248 -1.73 -1.86 1.16
CA GLY A 248 -1.45 -2.68 -0.01
C GLY A 248 -0.31 -3.69 0.20
N ALA A 249 0.61 -3.45 1.14
CA ALA A 249 1.63 -4.42 1.53
C ALA A 249 1.04 -5.51 2.43
N GLU A 250 0.18 -5.14 3.39
CA GLU A 250 -0.54 -6.07 4.25
C GLU A 250 -1.43 -7.03 3.45
N GLN A 251 -2.23 -6.51 2.50
CA GLN A 251 -3.06 -7.35 1.64
C GLN A 251 -2.21 -8.36 0.83
N ARG A 252 -1.10 -7.92 0.23
CA ARG A 252 -0.19 -8.83 -0.51
C ARG A 252 0.43 -9.89 0.39
N SER A 253 0.74 -9.55 1.64
CA SER A 253 1.21 -10.52 2.64
C SER A 253 0.12 -11.53 2.96
N ILE A 254 -1.13 -11.10 3.18
CA ILE A 254 -2.27 -11.99 3.43
C ILE A 254 -2.47 -12.95 2.26
N GLU A 255 -2.49 -12.46 1.01
CA GLU A 255 -2.64 -13.32 -0.17
C GLU A 255 -1.51 -14.36 -0.29
N THR A 256 -0.26 -13.96 0.01
CA THR A 256 0.90 -14.87 -0.03
C THR A 256 0.79 -15.97 1.02
N VAL A 257 0.47 -15.59 2.27
CA VAL A 257 0.32 -16.55 3.37
C VAL A 257 -0.89 -17.44 3.13
N TYR A 258 -2.01 -16.89 2.64
CA TYR A 258 -3.19 -17.67 2.26
C TYR A 258 -2.82 -18.74 1.23
N GLY A 259 -2.14 -18.39 0.14
CA GLY A 259 -1.70 -19.35 -0.88
C GLY A 259 -0.83 -20.48 -0.31
N GLN A 260 0.12 -20.17 0.56
CA GLN A 260 0.99 -21.17 1.20
C GLN A 260 0.22 -22.10 2.14
N VAL A 261 -0.72 -21.56 2.91
CA VAL A 261 -1.55 -22.34 3.83
C VAL A 261 -2.47 -23.30 3.05
N ILE A 262 -3.05 -22.83 1.94
CA ILE A 262 -3.87 -23.66 1.04
C ILE A 262 -3.04 -24.79 0.43
N GLU A 263 -1.88 -24.48 -0.15
CA GLU A 263 -1.02 -25.49 -0.77
C GLU A 263 -0.64 -26.60 0.23
N ASN A 264 -0.28 -26.22 1.45
CA ASN A 264 0.05 -27.19 2.49
C ASN A 264 -1.18 -27.99 2.98
N ALA A 265 -2.34 -27.35 3.14
CA ALA A 265 -3.57 -28.02 3.54
C ALA A 265 -4.04 -29.03 2.48
N ASP A 266 -3.96 -28.67 1.20
CA ASP A 266 -4.25 -29.54 0.05
C ASP A 266 -3.30 -30.75 0.00
N ARG A 267 -2.00 -30.54 0.25
CA ARG A 267 -1.03 -31.62 0.33
C ARG A 267 -1.38 -32.61 1.44
N LEU A 268 -1.64 -32.13 2.65
CA LEU A 268 -2.05 -32.96 3.79
C LEU A 268 -3.38 -33.68 3.54
N PHE A 269 -4.32 -33.03 2.85
CA PHE A 269 -5.58 -33.65 2.44
C PHE A 269 -5.35 -34.87 1.55
N ASN A 270 -4.48 -34.73 0.55
CA ASN A 270 -4.14 -35.80 -0.39
C ASN A 270 -3.35 -36.94 0.28
N GLU A 271 -2.61 -36.64 1.35
CA GLU A 271 -1.93 -37.61 2.21
C GLU A 271 -2.88 -38.30 3.22
N ALA A 272 -4.17 -37.94 3.21
CA ALA A 272 -5.20 -38.39 4.16
C ALA A 272 -4.93 -37.99 5.63
N GLU A 273 -4.07 -37.01 5.86
CA GLU A 273 -3.80 -36.39 7.18
C GLU A 273 -4.90 -35.36 7.50
N TYR A 274 -6.13 -35.86 7.66
CA TYR A 274 -7.35 -35.04 7.66
C TYR A 274 -7.42 -34.00 8.78
N ASP A 275 -7.00 -34.32 10.02
CA ASP A 275 -7.01 -33.36 11.12
C ASP A 275 -6.01 -32.20 10.91
N ALA A 276 -4.82 -32.51 10.40
CA ALA A 276 -3.80 -31.52 10.09
C ALA A 276 -4.24 -30.64 8.90
N SER A 277 -4.83 -31.26 7.87
CA SER A 277 -5.41 -30.57 6.73
C SER A 277 -6.55 -29.62 7.14
N ARG A 278 -7.47 -30.07 8.00
CA ARG A 278 -8.57 -29.23 8.55
C ARG A 278 -8.03 -27.98 9.24
N THR A 279 -7.01 -28.15 10.09
CA THR A 279 -6.34 -27.03 10.77
C THR A 279 -5.76 -26.01 9.77
N GLY A 280 -5.21 -26.49 8.65
CA GLY A 280 -4.72 -25.65 7.57
C GLY A 280 -5.83 -24.83 6.92
N TYR A 281 -6.94 -25.45 6.52
CA TYR A 281 -8.07 -24.73 5.94
C TYR A 281 -8.76 -23.76 6.92
N GLU A 282 -8.85 -24.11 8.20
CA GLU A 282 -9.35 -23.18 9.23
C GLU A 282 -8.43 -21.96 9.38
N HIS A 283 -7.12 -22.14 9.24
CA HIS A 283 -6.18 -21.02 9.20
C HIS A 283 -6.40 -20.14 7.97
N ALA A 284 -6.62 -20.75 6.80
CA ALA A 284 -6.95 -20.02 5.59
C ALA A 284 -8.24 -19.17 5.76
N LEU A 285 -9.29 -19.70 6.40
CA LEU A 285 -10.52 -18.94 6.72
C LEU A 285 -10.31 -17.85 7.78
N ARG A 286 -9.34 -17.98 8.68
CA ARG A 286 -8.98 -16.86 9.58
C ARG A 286 -8.31 -15.72 8.85
N LEU A 287 -7.59 -16.01 7.76
CA LEU A 287 -6.94 -15.01 6.91
C LEU A 287 -7.94 -14.34 5.95
N LYS A 288 -8.83 -15.14 5.35
CA LYS A 288 -9.85 -14.70 4.38
C LYS A 288 -11.19 -15.41 4.64
N PRO A 289 -12.02 -14.91 5.57
CA PRO A 289 -13.26 -15.56 5.99
C PRO A 289 -14.32 -15.73 4.89
N GLU A 290 -14.24 -14.93 3.83
CA GLU A 290 -15.15 -14.92 2.68
C GLU A 290 -14.85 -16.00 1.62
N GLU A 291 -13.72 -16.68 1.72
CA GLU A 291 -13.31 -17.70 0.75
C GLU A 291 -14.12 -19.00 0.90
N THR A 292 -14.66 -19.51 -0.21
CA THR A 292 -15.51 -20.70 -0.19
C THR A 292 -14.70 -22.01 -0.21
N TYR A 293 -13.58 -22.01 -0.93
CA TYR A 293 -12.77 -23.23 -1.16
C TYR A 293 -12.34 -23.92 0.14
N PRO A 294 -11.77 -23.23 1.15
CA PRO A 294 -11.36 -23.89 2.39
C PRO A 294 -12.55 -24.44 3.19
N ALA A 295 -13.70 -23.75 3.16
CA ALA A 295 -14.91 -24.20 3.83
C ALA A 295 -15.47 -25.48 3.20
N GLU A 296 -15.50 -25.57 1.87
CA GLU A 296 -15.91 -26.78 1.15
C GLU A 296 -14.99 -27.96 1.46
N ARG A 297 -13.68 -27.71 1.56
CA ARG A 297 -12.70 -28.74 1.92
C ARG A 297 -12.86 -29.24 3.35
N ILE A 298 -13.13 -28.36 4.31
CA ILE A 298 -13.44 -28.75 5.70
C ILE A 298 -14.66 -29.67 5.72
N ALA A 299 -15.74 -29.32 5.01
CA ALA A 299 -16.94 -30.16 4.94
C ALA A 299 -16.70 -31.52 4.23
N GLU A 300 -15.76 -31.58 3.27
CA GLU A 300 -15.32 -32.86 2.69
C GLU A 300 -14.52 -33.69 3.70
N ILE A 301 -13.59 -33.06 4.43
CA ILE A 301 -12.81 -33.70 5.50
C ILE A 301 -13.72 -34.29 6.57
N GLU A 302 -14.72 -33.54 7.04
CA GLU A 302 -15.66 -33.99 8.07
C GLU A 302 -16.39 -35.25 7.64
N ARG A 303 -16.87 -35.30 6.38
CA ARG A 303 -17.50 -36.50 5.82
C ARG A 303 -16.54 -37.70 5.76
N ARG A 304 -15.28 -37.48 5.35
CA ARG A 304 -14.27 -38.54 5.29
C ARG A 304 -13.91 -39.10 6.67
N ILE A 305 -13.80 -38.24 7.68
CA ILE A 305 -13.57 -38.64 9.06
C ILE A 305 -14.76 -39.46 9.57
N GLU A 306 -15.99 -39.03 9.29
CA GLU A 306 -17.20 -39.77 9.69
C GLU A 306 -17.30 -41.14 9.00
N ASP A 307 -17.02 -41.21 7.69
CA ASP A 307 -17.00 -42.47 6.94
C ASP A 307 -15.92 -43.43 7.47
N LEU A 308 -14.73 -42.93 7.81
CA LEU A 308 -13.66 -43.72 8.43
C LEU A 308 -14.05 -44.23 9.81
N ALA A 309 -14.60 -43.36 10.67
CA ALA A 309 -15.04 -43.75 12.00
C ALA A 309 -16.15 -44.81 11.95
N LYS A 310 -17.08 -44.68 11.00
CA LYS A 310 -18.12 -45.68 10.76
C LYS A 310 -17.54 -47.01 10.27
N SER A 311 -16.63 -46.96 9.30
CA SER A 311 -15.95 -48.17 8.80
C SER A 311 -15.16 -48.88 9.90
N GLU A 312 -14.53 -48.14 10.81
CA GLU A 312 -13.82 -48.69 11.97
C GLU A 312 -14.78 -49.30 13.01
N ALA A 313 -15.90 -48.63 13.30
CA ALA A 313 -16.93 -49.18 14.18
C ALA A 313 -17.57 -50.47 13.62
N ASP A 314 -17.90 -50.48 12.33
CA ASP A 314 -18.42 -51.66 11.63
C ASP A 314 -17.41 -52.82 11.69
N TYR A 315 -16.12 -52.52 11.48
CA TYR A 315 -15.04 -53.48 11.58
C TYR A 315 -14.93 -54.10 12.98
N ILE A 316 -14.93 -53.27 14.03
CA ILE A 316 -14.87 -53.73 15.43
C ILE A 316 -16.08 -54.62 15.76
N SER A 317 -17.29 -54.19 15.37
CA SER A 317 -18.51 -54.96 15.65
C SER A 317 -18.50 -56.33 14.95
N ILE A 318 -17.99 -56.41 13.72
CA ILE A 318 -17.85 -57.69 13.01
C ILE A 318 -16.85 -58.60 13.73
N LEU A 319 -15.74 -58.07 14.23
CA LEU A 319 -14.76 -58.84 14.99
C LEU A 319 -15.31 -59.37 16.31
N GLU A 320 -16.06 -58.55 17.06
CA GLU A 320 -16.72 -58.99 18.30
C GLU A 320 -17.71 -60.14 18.02
N ASN A 321 -18.52 -60.01 16.97
CA ASN A 321 -19.44 -61.07 16.55
C ASN A 321 -18.70 -62.33 16.06
N ALA A 322 -17.59 -62.16 15.33
CA ALA A 322 -16.77 -63.26 14.87
C ALA A 322 -16.17 -64.04 16.05
N LEU A 323 -15.66 -63.34 17.06
CA LEU A 323 -15.13 -63.92 18.29
C LEU A 323 -16.21 -64.63 19.08
N HIS A 324 -17.39 -64.03 19.26
CA HIS A 324 -18.52 -64.66 19.94
C HIS A 324 -18.92 -65.99 19.29
N HIS A 325 -19.03 -66.03 17.96
CA HIS A 325 -19.30 -67.29 17.24
C HIS A 325 -18.16 -68.30 17.37
N TYR A 326 -16.91 -67.84 17.38
CA TYR A 326 -15.75 -68.71 17.54
C TYR A 326 -15.71 -69.37 18.93
N GLU A 327 -15.92 -68.59 19.99
CA GLU A 327 -15.96 -69.09 21.38
C GLU A 327 -17.10 -70.09 21.61
N ASN A 328 -18.23 -69.90 20.93
CA ASN A 328 -19.35 -70.83 20.93
C ASN A 328 -19.17 -72.03 19.97
N GLN A 329 -17.98 -72.20 19.38
CA GLN A 329 -17.65 -73.27 18.43
C GLN A 329 -18.52 -73.28 17.15
N GLU A 330 -19.17 -72.16 16.83
CA GLU A 330 -19.96 -71.98 15.61
C GLU A 330 -19.06 -71.56 14.44
N TYR A 331 -18.04 -72.38 14.15
CA TYR A 331 -16.91 -72.03 13.27
C TYR A 331 -17.31 -71.53 11.87
N ALA A 332 -18.37 -72.07 11.26
CA ALA A 332 -18.84 -71.62 9.96
C ALA A 332 -19.39 -70.17 9.97
N LYS A 333 -20.08 -69.79 11.05
CA LYS A 333 -20.57 -68.42 11.26
C LYS A 333 -19.40 -67.48 11.53
N ALA A 334 -18.48 -67.89 12.41
CA ALA A 334 -17.26 -67.14 12.72
C ALA A 334 -16.43 -66.87 11.46
N LEU A 335 -16.20 -67.89 10.62
CA LEU A 335 -15.48 -67.77 9.34
C LEU A 335 -16.10 -66.73 8.41
N THR A 336 -17.43 -66.68 8.36
CA THR A 336 -18.16 -65.71 7.53
C THR A 336 -17.92 -64.29 8.03
N GLN A 337 -17.96 -64.08 9.35
CA GLN A 337 -17.71 -62.75 9.94
C GLN A 337 -16.26 -62.31 9.75
N TYR A 338 -15.27 -63.17 10.02
CA TYR A 338 -13.85 -62.83 9.78
C TYR A 338 -13.56 -62.49 8.31
N ARG A 339 -14.18 -63.20 7.36
CA ARG A 339 -14.07 -62.84 5.92
C ARG A 339 -14.76 -61.52 5.58
N ASN A 340 -15.80 -61.12 6.30
CA ASN A 340 -16.42 -59.80 6.12
C ASN A 340 -15.52 -58.70 6.69
N ALA A 341 -14.89 -58.92 7.84
CA ALA A 341 -13.89 -58.01 8.40
C ALA A 341 -12.69 -57.83 7.44
N GLU A 342 -12.19 -58.91 6.85
CA GLU A 342 -11.10 -58.89 5.85
C GLU A 342 -11.44 -58.05 4.60
N LYS A 343 -12.72 -57.96 4.23
CA LYS A 343 -13.16 -57.09 3.11
C LYS A 343 -13.15 -55.61 3.46
N ILE A 344 -13.42 -55.25 4.73
CA ILE A 344 -13.41 -53.85 5.18
C ILE A 344 -11.97 -53.36 5.30
N LYS A 345 -11.11 -54.18 5.91
CA LYS A 345 -9.70 -53.86 6.12
C LYS A 345 -8.82 -55.00 5.60
N ALA A 346 -8.61 -55.00 4.30
CA ALA A 346 -7.71 -55.96 3.65
C ALA A 346 -6.29 -55.77 4.17
N LEU A 347 -5.55 -56.88 4.40
CA LEU A 347 -4.14 -56.94 4.84
C LEU A 347 -3.86 -56.91 6.35
N GLU A 348 -4.85 -57.20 7.21
CA GLU A 348 -4.50 -57.60 8.58
C GLU A 348 -4.03 -59.06 8.63
N SER A 349 -2.70 -59.24 8.76
CA SER A 349 -2.05 -60.56 8.84
C SER A 349 -2.66 -61.49 9.89
N GLU A 350 -3.21 -60.91 10.96
CA GLU A 350 -3.88 -61.62 12.04
C GLU A 350 -5.23 -62.20 11.61
N ILE A 351 -6.06 -61.44 10.90
CA ILE A 351 -7.35 -61.94 10.39
C ILE A 351 -7.13 -63.06 9.39
N SER A 352 -6.21 -62.87 8.43
CA SER A 352 -5.93 -63.92 7.43
C SER A 352 -5.42 -65.21 8.10
N ARG A 353 -4.66 -65.11 9.21
CA ARG A 353 -4.26 -66.26 10.02
C ARG A 353 -5.47 -66.96 10.65
N ILE A 354 -6.35 -66.21 11.31
CA ILE A 354 -7.56 -66.74 11.96
C ILE A 354 -8.50 -67.40 10.93
N VAL A 355 -8.69 -66.78 9.76
CA VAL A 355 -9.48 -67.34 8.65
C VAL A 355 -8.95 -68.71 8.22
N ASN A 356 -7.63 -68.85 8.08
CA ASN A 356 -7.00 -70.12 7.71
C ASN A 356 -7.14 -71.17 8.81
N GLU A 357 -6.96 -70.78 10.07
CA GLU A 357 -7.14 -71.65 11.23
C GLU A 357 -8.56 -72.21 11.29
N ILE A 358 -9.57 -71.35 11.26
CA ILE A 358 -10.99 -71.75 11.29
C ILE A 358 -11.35 -72.62 10.08
N THR A 359 -10.81 -72.30 8.90
CA THR A 359 -11.01 -73.13 7.70
C THR A 359 -10.46 -74.55 7.92
N GLY A 360 -9.26 -74.66 8.51
CA GLY A 360 -8.67 -75.94 8.88
C GLY A 360 -9.51 -76.74 9.88
N ILE A 361 -10.07 -76.07 10.91
CA ILE A 361 -10.98 -76.70 11.88
C ILE A 361 -12.22 -77.27 11.18
N ILE A 362 -12.88 -76.48 10.33
CA ILE A 362 -14.08 -76.91 9.60
C ILE A 362 -13.77 -78.09 8.68
N GLU A 363 -12.63 -78.06 7.98
CA GLU A 363 -12.22 -79.16 7.11
C GLU A 363 -11.90 -80.45 7.88
N ALA A 364 -11.23 -80.33 9.04
CA ALA A 364 -10.96 -81.47 9.92
C ALA A 364 -12.26 -82.08 10.44
N GLU A 365 -13.21 -81.26 10.89
CA GLU A 365 -14.53 -81.69 11.35
C GLU A 365 -15.32 -82.40 10.25
N LYS A 366 -15.30 -81.86 9.03
CA LYS A 366 -15.95 -82.48 7.87
C LYS A 366 -15.34 -83.83 7.54
N LYS A 367 -14.01 -83.95 7.54
CA LYS A 367 -13.30 -85.23 7.30
C LYS A 367 -13.63 -86.25 8.38
N TYR A 368 -13.65 -85.83 9.65
CA TYR A 368 -14.03 -86.67 10.77
C TYR A 368 -15.45 -87.24 10.61
N ASN A 369 -16.44 -86.38 10.34
CA ASN A 369 -17.83 -86.80 10.17
C ASN A 369 -18.04 -87.71 8.96
N GLN A 370 -17.32 -87.47 7.86
CA GLN A 370 -17.34 -88.36 6.69
C GLN A 370 -16.76 -89.74 7.01
N ALA A 371 -15.61 -89.80 7.68
CA ALA A 371 -14.98 -91.04 8.06
C ALA A 371 -15.88 -91.85 9.01
N LEU A 372 -16.59 -91.17 9.93
CA LEU A 372 -17.55 -91.81 10.82
C LEU A 372 -18.74 -92.39 10.05
N ALA A 373 -19.33 -91.62 9.12
CA ALA A 373 -20.43 -92.11 8.28
C ALA A 373 -20.01 -93.29 7.40
N ASP A 374 -18.78 -93.27 6.85
CA ASP A 374 -18.23 -94.39 6.09
C ASP A 374 -18.07 -95.64 6.96
N ALA A 375 -17.64 -95.48 8.23
CA ALA A 375 -17.54 -96.57 9.20
C ALA A 375 -18.92 -97.16 9.56
N ASP A 376 -19.90 -96.30 9.85
CA ASP A 376 -21.29 -96.68 10.11
C ASP A 376 -21.90 -97.45 8.92
N ASN A 377 -21.65 -96.97 7.69
CA ASN A 377 -22.13 -97.63 6.47
C ASN A 377 -21.50 -99.01 6.26
N ALA A 378 -20.19 -99.16 6.52
CA ALA A 378 -19.51 -100.44 6.43
C ALA A 378 -20.07 -101.44 7.46
N PHE A 379 -20.34 -100.97 8.69
CA PHE A 379 -20.95 -101.77 9.74
C PHE A 379 -22.35 -102.25 9.36
N ASN A 380 -23.21 -101.33 8.91
CA ASN A 380 -24.59 -101.64 8.52
C ASN A 380 -24.68 -102.56 7.30
N SER A 381 -23.66 -102.57 6.45
CA SER A 381 -23.57 -103.46 5.29
C SER A 381 -23.05 -104.87 5.63
N GLY A 382 -22.74 -105.16 6.90
CA GLY A 382 -22.16 -106.43 7.34
C GLY A 382 -20.68 -106.60 7.00
N ASN A 383 -20.01 -105.55 6.51
CA ASN A 383 -18.59 -105.56 6.18
C ASN A 383 -17.75 -105.29 7.44
N TYR A 384 -17.85 -106.19 8.42
CA TYR A 384 -17.34 -105.99 9.79
C TYR A 384 -15.85 -105.67 9.88
N GLN A 385 -15.00 -106.31 9.07
CA GLN A 385 -13.56 -106.04 9.07
C GLN A 385 -13.25 -104.62 8.59
N MET A 386 -13.91 -104.18 7.51
CA MET A 386 -13.77 -102.82 6.98
C MET A 386 -14.34 -101.79 7.96
N ALA A 387 -15.42 -102.11 8.68
CA ALA A 387 -15.98 -101.26 9.71
C ALA A 387 -15.01 -101.06 10.88
N ILE A 388 -14.35 -102.13 11.37
CA ILE A 388 -13.32 -102.02 12.41
C ILE A 388 -12.18 -101.10 11.95
N GLU A 389 -11.66 -101.29 10.74
CA GLU A 389 -10.59 -100.45 10.18
C GLU A 389 -11.02 -98.97 10.11
N LYS A 390 -12.23 -98.69 9.62
CA LYS A 390 -12.76 -97.34 9.50
C LYS A 390 -13.04 -96.68 10.85
N TYR A 391 -13.63 -97.39 11.82
CA TYR A 391 -13.80 -96.86 13.18
C TYR A 391 -12.46 -96.63 13.88
N THR A 392 -11.44 -97.47 13.63
CA THR A 392 -10.09 -97.26 14.16
C THR A 392 -9.51 -95.96 13.60
N GLN A 393 -9.65 -95.71 12.28
CA GLN A 393 -9.24 -94.45 11.66
C GLN A 393 -9.97 -93.24 12.27
N VAL A 394 -11.27 -93.34 12.53
CA VAL A 394 -12.05 -92.27 13.17
C VAL A 394 -11.58 -92.01 14.60
N LEU A 395 -11.27 -93.08 15.34
CA LEU A 395 -10.73 -92.99 16.70
C LEU A 395 -9.34 -92.35 16.70
N ASP A 396 -8.49 -92.63 15.71
CA ASP A 396 -7.18 -91.97 15.58
C ASP A 396 -7.31 -90.46 15.31
N MET A 397 -8.39 -90.02 14.66
CA MET A 397 -8.65 -88.60 14.39
C MET A 397 -9.16 -87.85 15.63
N LYS A 398 -9.96 -88.51 16.48
CA LYS A 398 -10.47 -87.98 17.76
C LYS A 398 -10.54 -89.09 18.82
N PRO A 399 -9.41 -89.38 19.51
CA PRO A 399 -9.33 -90.47 20.48
C PRO A 399 -10.30 -90.35 21.66
N GLU A 400 -10.76 -89.14 21.94
CA GLU A 400 -11.73 -88.83 22.98
C GLU A 400 -13.17 -89.25 22.65
N ASN A 401 -13.48 -89.51 21.37
CA ASN A 401 -14.82 -89.97 20.99
C ASN A 401 -14.99 -91.46 21.33
N THR A 402 -15.90 -91.78 22.25
CA THR A 402 -16.14 -93.17 22.68
C THR A 402 -16.95 -93.99 21.69
N TYR A 403 -17.73 -93.35 20.81
CA TYR A 403 -18.64 -94.03 19.90
C TYR A 403 -17.93 -95.01 18.94
N PRO A 404 -16.84 -94.65 18.23
CA PRO A 404 -16.09 -95.60 17.40
C PRO A 404 -15.57 -96.81 18.19
N ALA A 405 -15.07 -96.59 19.41
CA ALA A 405 -14.55 -97.66 20.26
C ALA A 405 -15.66 -98.63 20.69
N GLU A 406 -16.83 -98.11 21.05
CA GLU A 406 -18.02 -98.89 21.38
C GLU A 406 -18.50 -99.73 20.18
N GLN A 407 -18.50 -99.16 18.96
CA GLN A 407 -18.87 -99.89 17.76
C GLN A 407 -17.88 -101.01 17.42
N ILE A 408 -16.57 -100.78 17.58
CA ILE A 408 -15.55 -101.83 17.40
C ILE A 408 -15.79 -102.99 18.37
N ALA A 409 -16.05 -102.70 19.65
CA ALA A 409 -16.34 -103.74 20.65
C ALA A 409 -17.57 -104.57 20.26
N LYS A 410 -18.64 -103.91 19.82
CA LYS A 410 -19.87 -104.56 19.33
C LYS A 410 -19.60 -105.43 18.09
N ILE A 411 -18.81 -104.95 17.14
CA ILE A 411 -18.43 -105.74 15.96
C ILE A 411 -17.62 -106.98 16.37
N ASN A 412 -16.68 -106.85 17.30
CA ASN A 412 -15.89 -107.97 17.80
C ASN A 412 -16.78 -109.03 18.47
N GLU A 413 -17.82 -108.62 19.22
CA GLU A 413 -18.80 -109.55 19.78
C GLU A 413 -19.61 -110.26 18.68
N ILE A 414 -20.05 -109.54 17.64
CA ILE A 414 -20.74 -110.14 16.48
C ILE A 414 -19.83 -111.15 15.77
N LEU A 415 -18.56 -110.80 15.54
CA LEU A 415 -17.59 -111.68 14.89
C LEU A 415 -17.29 -112.93 15.73
N ALA A 416 -17.17 -112.79 17.06
CA ALA A 416 -17.00 -113.93 17.96
C ALA A 416 -18.20 -114.88 17.90
N ASN A 417 -19.42 -114.34 17.95
CA ASN A 417 -20.64 -115.13 17.81
C ASN A 417 -20.75 -115.82 16.45
N LEU A 418 -20.39 -115.13 15.35
CA LEU A 418 -20.35 -115.72 14.01
C LEU A 418 -19.30 -116.84 13.90
N ALA A 419 -18.13 -116.65 14.51
CA ALA A 419 -17.08 -117.67 14.54
C ALA A 419 -17.51 -118.91 15.35
N ASP A 420 -18.19 -118.72 16.48
CA ASP A 420 -18.75 -119.81 17.29
C ASP A 420 -19.88 -120.55 16.55
N GLN A 421 -20.75 -119.82 15.84
CA GLN A 421 -21.77 -120.41 14.98
C GLN A 421 -21.15 -121.22 13.84
N GLU A 422 -20.14 -120.69 13.16
CA GLU A 422 -19.42 -121.37 12.08
C GLU A 422 -18.69 -122.62 12.59
N LYS A 423 -18.07 -122.55 13.77
CA LYS A 423 -17.45 -123.72 14.42
C LYS A 423 -18.48 -124.78 14.78
N ALA A 424 -19.58 -124.39 15.41
CA ALA A 424 -20.67 -125.30 15.76
C ALA A 424 -21.28 -125.95 14.51
N PHE A 425 -21.52 -125.17 13.45
CA PHE A 425 -21.96 -125.66 12.15
C PHE A 425 -20.99 -126.72 11.59
N ASN A 426 -19.70 -126.41 11.53
CA ASN A 426 -18.68 -127.33 11.01
C ASN A 426 -18.53 -128.59 11.88
N ASP A 427 -18.63 -128.49 13.20
CA ASP A 427 -18.63 -129.63 14.11
C ASP A 427 -19.85 -130.54 13.88
N PHE A 428 -21.05 -129.98 13.67
CA PHE A 428 -22.24 -130.74 13.34
C PHE A 428 -22.14 -131.41 11.97
N VAL A 429 -21.64 -130.70 10.95
CA VAL A 429 -21.39 -131.26 9.61
C VAL A 429 -20.38 -132.40 9.67
N ALA A 430 -19.23 -132.23 10.34
CA ALA A 430 -18.21 -133.27 10.46
C ALA A 430 -18.72 -134.52 11.19
N LYS A 431 -19.55 -134.34 12.25
CA LYS A 431 -20.22 -135.46 12.94
C LYS A 431 -21.26 -136.12 12.04
N ALA A 432 -22.04 -135.34 11.28
CA ALA A 432 -23.05 -135.85 10.36
C ALA A 432 -22.40 -136.66 9.22
N ASP A 433 -21.33 -136.14 8.61
CA ASP A 433 -20.54 -136.80 7.57
C ASP A 433 -19.99 -138.16 8.06
N LYS A 434 -19.51 -138.20 9.31
CA LYS A 434 -19.05 -139.43 9.94
C LYS A 434 -20.18 -140.44 10.13
N SER A 435 -21.31 -140.05 10.73
CA SER A 435 -22.47 -140.93 10.92
C SER A 435 -23.03 -141.43 9.58
N PHE A 436 -23.01 -140.59 8.54
CA PHE A 436 -23.42 -140.97 7.19
C PHE A 436 -22.50 -142.03 6.59
N ALA A 437 -21.18 -141.88 6.74
CA ALA A 437 -20.19 -142.87 6.32
C ALA A 437 -20.35 -144.21 7.06
N ASP A 438 -20.73 -144.15 8.34
CA ASP A 438 -21.04 -145.32 9.19
C ASP A 438 -22.41 -145.95 8.87
N LYS A 439 -23.16 -145.40 7.89
CA LYS A 439 -24.51 -145.81 7.45
C LYS A 439 -25.61 -145.63 8.52
N ASP A 440 -25.37 -144.81 9.54
CA ASP A 440 -26.40 -144.35 10.48
C ASP A 440 -27.10 -143.11 9.92
N TYR A 441 -28.00 -143.36 8.96
CA TYR A 441 -28.66 -142.30 8.21
C TYR A 441 -29.64 -141.47 9.05
N GLU A 442 -30.24 -142.04 10.10
CA GLU A 442 -31.16 -141.33 10.99
C GLU A 442 -30.38 -140.31 11.84
N GLN A 443 -29.25 -140.71 12.41
CA GLN A 443 -28.38 -139.80 13.16
C GLN A 443 -27.75 -138.73 12.25
N ALA A 444 -27.28 -139.12 11.05
CA ALA A 444 -26.73 -138.18 10.08
C ALA A 444 -27.73 -137.10 9.67
N LEU A 445 -28.98 -137.49 9.36
CA LEU A 445 -30.05 -136.54 9.02
C LEU A 445 -30.33 -135.57 10.17
N GLY A 446 -30.40 -136.07 11.41
CA GLY A 446 -30.60 -135.24 12.60
C GLY A 446 -29.48 -134.22 12.83
N LEU A 447 -28.22 -134.61 12.61
CA LEU A 447 -27.06 -133.73 12.75
C LEU A 447 -26.96 -132.69 11.61
N TYR A 448 -27.26 -133.06 10.35
CA TYR A 448 -27.36 -132.08 9.26
C TYR A 448 -28.51 -131.09 9.47
N GLN A 449 -29.66 -131.54 9.99
CA GLN A 449 -30.76 -130.65 10.36
C GLN A 449 -30.36 -129.69 11.50
N GLN A 450 -29.52 -130.11 12.44
CA GLN A 450 -28.99 -129.23 13.48
C GLN A 450 -27.97 -128.22 12.91
N ALA A 451 -27.08 -128.64 12.01
CA ALA A 451 -26.19 -127.73 11.28
C ALA A 451 -27.01 -126.68 10.49
N GLY A 452 -28.03 -127.13 9.75
CA GLY A 452 -28.94 -126.26 9.00
C GLY A 452 -29.79 -125.33 9.87
N LYS A 453 -29.93 -125.57 11.18
CA LYS A 453 -30.57 -124.60 12.09
C LYS A 453 -29.63 -123.46 12.51
N ILE A 454 -28.32 -123.69 12.48
CA ILE A 454 -27.30 -122.70 12.84
C ILE A 454 -27.02 -121.78 11.65
N LYS A 455 -27.00 -122.36 10.45
CA LYS A 455 -26.84 -121.66 9.18
C LYS A 455 -27.90 -122.17 8.20
N PRO A 456 -29.07 -121.49 8.13
CA PRO A 456 -30.22 -121.92 7.32
C PRO A 456 -29.99 -121.98 5.82
#